data_AF-A0A2V8KHU8-F1
#
_entry.id   AF-A0A2V8KHU8-F1
#
_cell.length_a   1.000
_cell.length_b   1.000
_cell.length_c   1.000
_cell.angle_alpha   90.00
_cell.angle_beta   90.00
_cell.angle_gamma   90.00
#
_symmetry.space_group_name_H-M   'P 1'
#
loop_
_entity.id
_entity.type
_entity.pdbx_description
1 polymer ?
#
loop_
_entity_poly.entity_id
_entity_poly.type
_entity_poly.pdbx_seq_one_letter_code
_entity_poly.pdbx_strand_id
1 'polypeptide(L)'
;MNSPTTATAVLNIDPAGATGSRNVTLTTGPEVVTLTNGFTVAAGTPVLQTVNPGSGQQGQQNLSVNLTGQFTHFVQGTTTASFGAGITVVSLTVNSATTATTVVNIDAGTATGNRNVTLT
;
A
#
# COMPACT_ATOMS: atom_id res chain seq x y z
N MET A 1 23.33 4.86 23.88
CA MET A 1 24.70 5.36 23.61
C MET A 1 25.68 4.27 23.94
N ASN A 2 26.52 3.93 22.98
CA ASN A 2 27.45 2.81 23.01
C ASN A 2 28.90 3.31 23.24
N SER A 3 29.14 4.62 23.12
CA SER A 3 30.32 5.35 23.62
C SER A 3 30.01 6.86 23.66
N PRO A 4 30.92 7.74 24.13
CA PRO A 4 30.72 9.20 24.09
C PRO A 4 30.47 9.77 22.69
N THR A 5 30.88 9.08 21.63
CA THR A 5 30.76 9.54 20.24
C THR A 5 29.92 8.63 19.36
N THR A 6 29.34 7.57 19.93
CA THR A 6 28.54 6.60 19.15
C THR A 6 27.21 6.29 19.82
N ALA A 7 26.16 6.33 19.00
CA ALA A 7 24.81 5.92 19.35
C ALA A 7 24.27 5.06 18.21
N THR A 8 23.60 3.95 18.54
CA THR A 8 22.79 3.18 17.58
C THR A 8 21.31 3.35 17.90
N ALA A 9 20.49 3.45 16.87
CA ALA A 9 19.04 3.45 16.95
C ALA A 9 18.49 2.46 15.92
N VAL A 10 17.41 1.78 16.28
CA VAL A 10 16.65 0.93 15.35
C VAL A 10 15.41 1.72 14.93
N LEU A 11 15.20 1.81 13.62
CA LEU A 11 14.05 2.47 13.03
C LEU A 11 13.19 1.44 12.30
N ASN A 12 11.89 1.43 12.61
CA ASN A 12 10.89 0.74 11.82
C ASN A 12 10.20 1.79 10.96
N ILE A 13 10.22 1.60 9.63
CA ILE A 13 9.55 2.48 8.69
C ILE A 13 8.25 1.83 8.25
N ASP A 14 7.13 2.56 8.41
CA ASP A 14 5.83 2.12 7.90
C ASP A 14 5.90 1.98 6.37
N PRO A 15 5.42 0.88 5.76
CA PRO A 15 5.32 0.73 4.31
C PRO A 15 4.49 1.82 3.61
N ALA A 16 3.58 2.51 4.32
CA ALA A 16 2.83 3.67 3.86
C ALA A 16 3.47 5.01 4.26
N GLY A 17 4.68 4.98 4.82
CA GLY A 17 5.40 6.15 5.26
C GLY A 17 5.75 7.06 4.09
N ALA A 18 5.51 8.36 4.26
CA ALA A 18 5.90 9.35 3.26
C ALA A 18 7.40 9.26 2.96
N THR A 19 7.75 9.36 1.68
CA THR A 19 9.14 9.29 1.24
C THR A 19 9.88 10.61 1.48
N GLY A 20 11.18 10.62 1.21
CA GLY A 20 12.00 11.83 1.19
C GLY A 20 12.93 11.98 2.41
N SER A 21 13.67 13.07 2.40
CA SER A 21 14.69 13.36 3.41
C SER A 21 14.07 13.77 4.75
N ARG A 22 14.78 13.45 5.82
CA ARG A 22 14.45 13.73 7.21
C ARG A 22 15.72 14.22 7.92
N ASN A 23 15.54 15.22 8.78
CA ASN A 23 16.62 15.66 9.67
C ASN A 23 16.81 14.63 10.78
N VAL A 24 18.06 14.44 11.19
CA VAL A 24 18.41 13.57 12.33
C VAL A 24 18.94 14.45 13.44
N THR A 25 18.26 14.46 14.58
CA THR A 25 18.70 15.22 15.77
C THR A 25 19.14 14.25 16.84
N LEU A 26 20.34 14.46 17.37
CA LEU A 26 20.87 13.76 18.53
C LEU A 26 20.99 14.75 19.70
N THR A 27 20.52 14.34 20.86
CA THR A 27 20.62 15.11 22.10
C THR A 27 21.42 14.32 23.14
N THR A 28 22.43 14.96 23.73
CA THR A 28 23.28 14.38 24.79
C THR A 28 23.42 15.39 25.92
N GLY A 29 22.57 15.28 26.94
CA GLY A 29 22.50 16.29 28.01
C GLY A 29 22.13 17.68 27.44
N PRO A 30 22.95 18.73 27.64
CA PRO A 30 22.70 20.06 27.08
C PRO A 30 23.07 20.18 25.59
N GLU A 31 23.75 19.20 25.00
CA GLU A 31 24.21 19.26 23.61
C GLU A 31 23.10 18.77 22.67
N VAL A 32 22.78 19.56 21.65
CA VAL A 32 21.84 19.20 20.58
C VAL A 32 22.53 19.42 19.24
N VAL A 33 22.58 18.37 18.43
CA VAL A 33 23.15 18.42 17.08
C VAL A 33 22.13 17.89 16.08
N THR A 34 21.88 18.64 15.01
CA THR A 34 21.02 18.22 13.91
C THR A 34 21.82 18.05 12.63
N LEU A 35 21.79 16.85 12.07
CA LEU A 35 22.21 16.59 10.71
C LEU A 35 21.01 16.83 9.78
N THR A 36 21.07 17.91 9.01
CA THR A 36 20.04 18.24 8.01
C THR A 36 20.04 17.19 6.91
N ASN A 37 18.86 16.68 6.55
CA ASN A 37 18.68 15.60 5.57
C ASN A 37 19.53 14.34 5.85
N GLY A 38 19.87 14.09 7.12
CA GLY A 38 20.73 12.97 7.53
C GLY A 38 20.14 11.57 7.33
N PHE A 39 18.84 11.46 7.06
CA PHE A 39 18.17 10.20 6.75
C PHE A 39 17.21 10.38 5.58
N THR A 40 17.07 9.37 4.71
CA THR A 40 16.12 9.40 3.60
C THR A 40 15.24 8.16 3.63
N VAL A 41 13.92 8.39 3.64
CA VAL A 41 12.93 7.33 3.42
C VAL A 41 12.80 7.13 1.91
N ALA A 42 13.31 6.01 1.40
CA ALA A 42 13.20 5.66 0.00
C ALA A 42 11.80 5.12 -0.35
N ALA A 43 11.36 5.33 -1.58
CA ALA A 43 10.15 4.69 -2.09
C ALA A 43 10.41 3.18 -2.28
N GLY A 44 9.51 2.34 -1.76
CA GLY A 44 9.45 0.93 -2.16
C GLY A 44 8.71 0.76 -3.48
N THR A 45 8.87 -0.40 -4.12
CA THR A 45 8.08 -0.75 -5.31
C THR A 45 6.65 -1.10 -4.90
N PRO A 46 5.61 -0.39 -5.36
CA PRO A 46 4.23 -0.72 -5.02
C PRO A 46 3.88 -2.12 -5.50
N VAL A 47 3.32 -2.94 -4.61
CA VAL A 47 2.84 -4.28 -4.94
C VAL A 47 1.45 -4.51 -4.36
N LEU A 48 0.60 -5.23 -5.10
CA LEU A 48 -0.65 -5.77 -4.57
C LEU A 48 -0.37 -7.15 -3.99
N GLN A 49 -0.39 -7.25 -2.67
CA GLN A 49 0.02 -8.45 -1.94
C GLN A 49 -1.10 -9.49 -1.87
N THR A 50 -2.35 -9.05 -1.70
CA THR A 50 -3.49 -9.93 -1.50
C THR A 50 -4.73 -9.43 -2.23
N VAL A 51 -5.46 -10.37 -2.83
CA VAL A 51 -6.83 -10.23 -3.36
C VAL A 51 -7.66 -11.35 -2.73
N ASN A 52 -8.67 -11.01 -1.91
CA ASN A 52 -9.44 -12.00 -1.16
C ASN A 52 -10.94 -11.69 -1.12
N PRO A 53 -11.83 -12.59 -1.61
CA PRO A 53 -11.49 -13.87 -2.25
C PRO A 53 -10.73 -13.65 -3.56
N GLY A 54 -9.82 -14.59 -3.87
CA GLY A 54 -9.03 -14.57 -5.11
C GLY A 54 -9.77 -15.18 -6.31
N SER A 55 -11.04 -15.51 -6.16
CA SER A 55 -11.86 -16.16 -7.19
C SER A 55 -13.35 -15.84 -7.02
N GLY A 56 -14.11 -16.06 -8.10
CA GLY A 56 -15.56 -15.95 -8.15
C GLY A 56 -16.11 -16.73 -9.35
N GLN A 57 -17.42 -16.98 -9.36
CA GLN A 57 -18.11 -17.70 -10.43
C GLN A 57 -18.55 -16.75 -11.55
N GLN A 58 -18.61 -17.25 -12.79
CA GLN A 58 -19.29 -16.54 -13.88
C GLN A 58 -20.73 -16.22 -13.48
N GLY A 59 -21.19 -15.01 -13.79
CA GLY A 59 -22.54 -14.53 -13.44
C GLY A 59 -22.67 -14.05 -11.99
N GLN A 60 -21.65 -14.23 -11.14
CA GLN A 60 -21.70 -13.80 -9.75
C GLN A 60 -21.77 -12.28 -9.65
N GLN A 61 -22.75 -11.79 -8.87
CA GLN A 61 -22.97 -10.37 -8.64
C GLN A 61 -22.59 -9.98 -7.22
N ASN A 62 -22.20 -8.71 -7.04
CA ASN A 62 -21.91 -8.06 -5.77
C ASN A 62 -20.85 -8.81 -4.93
N LEU A 63 -19.83 -9.38 -5.58
CA LEU A 63 -18.73 -10.05 -4.91
C LEU A 63 -17.85 -8.98 -4.24
N SER A 64 -17.84 -8.98 -2.90
CA SER A 64 -16.94 -8.14 -2.12
C SER A 64 -15.53 -8.77 -2.08
N VAL A 65 -14.53 -8.00 -2.48
CA VAL A 65 -13.13 -8.40 -2.54
C VAL A 65 -12.27 -7.40 -1.77
N ASN A 66 -11.49 -7.93 -0.82
CA ASN A 66 -10.51 -7.18 -0.05
C ASN A 66 -9.16 -7.17 -0.78
N LEU A 67 -8.55 -5.99 -0.84
CA LEU A 67 -7.30 -5.70 -1.52
C LEU A 67 -6.30 -5.18 -0.49
N THR A 68 -5.13 -5.82 -0.43
CA THR A 68 -4.03 -5.38 0.45
C THR A 68 -2.80 -5.13 -0.41
N GLY A 69 -2.28 -3.90 -0.37
CA GLY A 69 -1.05 -3.50 -1.01
C GLY A 69 0.10 -3.30 -0.02
N GLN A 70 1.29 -3.12 -0.56
CA GLN A 70 2.50 -2.70 0.16
C GLN A 70 3.20 -1.61 -0.66
N PHE A 71 3.79 -0.63 0.03
CA PHE A 71 4.39 0.57 -0.61
C PHE A 71 3.41 1.34 -1.51
N THR A 72 2.11 1.19 -1.25
CA THR A 72 1.01 1.83 -1.96
C THR A 72 0.51 3.04 -1.18
N HIS A 73 -0.16 3.94 -1.89
CA HIS A 73 -0.78 5.15 -1.34
C HIS A 73 -2.18 5.31 -1.93
N PHE A 74 -3.07 4.35 -1.67
CA PHE A 74 -4.45 4.41 -2.16
C PHE A 74 -5.20 5.62 -1.60
N VAL A 75 -5.97 6.27 -2.47
CA VAL A 75 -6.73 7.48 -2.15
C VAL A 75 -8.15 7.35 -2.70
N GLN A 76 -9.15 7.56 -1.84
CA GLN A 76 -10.56 7.50 -2.23
C GLN A 76 -10.85 8.46 -3.39
N GLY A 77 -11.55 7.98 -4.42
CA GLY A 77 -11.92 8.77 -5.60
C GLY A 77 -10.78 9.05 -6.57
N THR A 78 -9.53 8.66 -6.25
CA THR A 78 -8.39 8.73 -7.18
C THR A 78 -7.97 7.33 -7.61
N THR A 79 -7.79 6.42 -6.65
CA THR A 79 -7.46 5.03 -6.95
C THR A 79 -8.62 4.36 -7.65
N THR A 80 -8.31 3.62 -8.70
CA THR A 80 -9.23 2.78 -9.47
C THR A 80 -8.73 1.34 -9.46
N ALA A 81 -9.64 0.38 -9.61
CA ALA A 81 -9.30 -1.04 -9.66
C ALA A 81 -9.79 -1.64 -10.99
N SER A 82 -9.05 -2.61 -11.52
CA SER A 82 -9.44 -3.38 -12.70
C SER A 82 -9.12 -4.85 -12.49
N PHE A 83 -10.11 -5.70 -12.82
CA PHE A 83 -10.05 -7.16 -12.72
C PHE A 83 -10.00 -7.84 -14.10
N GLY A 84 -9.85 -7.05 -15.17
CA GLY A 84 -9.86 -7.51 -16.55
C GLY A 84 -11.26 -7.61 -17.17
N ALA A 85 -11.31 -7.92 -18.47
CA ALA A 85 -12.55 -7.91 -19.25
C ALA A 85 -13.61 -8.90 -18.74
N GLY A 86 -14.88 -8.47 -18.70
CA GLY A 86 -16.01 -9.26 -18.19
C GLY A 86 -16.15 -9.24 -16.66
N ILE A 87 -15.36 -8.42 -15.97
CA ILE A 87 -15.51 -8.17 -14.53
C ILE A 87 -15.67 -6.65 -14.35
N THR A 88 -16.85 -6.24 -13.88
CA THR A 88 -17.18 -4.84 -13.64
C THR A 88 -16.93 -4.49 -12.18
N VAL A 89 -16.19 -3.42 -11.93
CA VAL A 89 -16.07 -2.83 -10.58
C VAL A 89 -17.28 -1.95 -10.32
N VAL A 90 -18.12 -2.36 -9.37
CA VAL A 90 -19.33 -1.63 -8.95
C VAL A 90 -18.96 -0.48 -8.02
N SER A 91 -18.06 -0.74 -7.08
CA SER A 91 -17.56 0.25 -6.14
C SER A 91 -16.16 -0.10 -5.66
N LEU A 92 -15.39 0.92 -5.29
CA LEU A 92 -14.13 0.79 -4.59
C LEU A 92 -14.13 1.73 -3.37
N THR A 93 -13.97 1.14 -2.20
CA THR A 93 -13.83 1.83 -0.92
C THR A 93 -12.40 1.70 -0.44
N VAL A 94 -11.69 2.81 -0.32
CA VAL A 94 -10.34 2.86 0.22
C VAL A 94 -10.42 2.93 1.74
N ASN A 95 -9.84 1.94 2.42
CA ASN A 95 -9.86 1.82 3.88
C ASN A 95 -8.60 2.44 4.51
N SER A 96 -7.47 2.36 3.81
CA SER A 96 -6.21 3.02 4.16
C SER A 96 -5.33 3.20 2.92
N ALA A 97 -4.17 3.83 3.07
CA ALA A 97 -3.16 3.94 2.01
C ALA A 97 -2.73 2.57 1.42
N THR A 98 -2.95 1.46 2.13
CA THR A 98 -2.52 0.11 1.74
C THR A 98 -3.65 -0.90 1.68
N THR A 99 -4.90 -0.50 1.97
CA THR A 99 -6.04 -1.43 1.95
C THR A 99 -7.27 -0.81 1.30
N ALA A 100 -8.00 -1.62 0.55
CA ALA A 100 -9.27 -1.23 -0.06
C ALA A 100 -10.22 -2.44 -0.15
N THR A 101 -11.51 -2.17 -0.26
CA THR A 101 -12.55 -3.16 -0.53
C THR A 101 -13.26 -2.77 -1.82
N THR A 102 -13.35 -3.69 -2.77
CA THR A 102 -14.06 -3.50 -4.03
C THR A 102 -15.25 -4.44 -4.11
N VAL A 103 -16.35 -3.97 -4.68
CA VAL A 103 -17.47 -4.83 -5.07
C VAL A 103 -17.42 -5.02 -6.57
N VAL A 104 -17.48 -6.27 -7.02
CA VAL A 104 -17.42 -6.60 -8.46
C VAL A 104 -18.58 -7.47 -8.89
N ASN A 105 -18.92 -7.35 -10.18
CA ASN A 105 -19.83 -8.24 -10.89
C ASN A 105 -19.05 -8.98 -11.97
N ILE A 106 -19.24 -10.29 -12.05
CA ILE A 106 -18.62 -11.16 -13.05
C ILE A 106 -19.69 -11.53 -14.07
N ASP A 107 -19.47 -11.20 -15.34
CA ASP A 107 -20.42 -11.54 -16.39
C ASP A 107 -20.51 -13.07 -16.57
N ALA A 108 -21.69 -13.56 -16.96
CA ALA A 108 -21.91 -14.99 -17.19
C ALA A 108 -21.07 -15.55 -18.36
N GLY A 109 -20.67 -14.71 -19.31
CA GLY A 109 -19.83 -15.07 -20.46
C GLY A 109 -18.32 -14.89 -20.22
N THR A 110 -17.90 -14.48 -19.03
CA THR A 110 -16.48 -14.15 -18.75
C THR A 110 -15.60 -15.39 -18.85
N ALA A 111 -14.64 -15.43 -19.78
CA ALA A 111 -13.73 -16.57 -19.91
C ALA A 111 -13.07 -16.93 -18.56
N THR A 112 -13.09 -18.21 -18.22
CA THR A 112 -12.48 -18.72 -16.99
C THR A 112 -10.96 -18.71 -17.09
N GLY A 113 -10.29 -18.62 -15.95
CA GLY A 113 -8.83 -18.59 -15.85
C GLY A 113 -8.32 -17.43 -14.98
N ASN A 114 -7.01 -17.41 -14.77
CA ASN A 114 -6.36 -16.36 -13.99
C ASN A 114 -6.52 -14.99 -14.66
N ARG A 115 -6.81 -13.97 -13.85
CA ARG A 115 -6.89 -12.57 -14.27
C ARG A 115 -5.89 -11.75 -13.47
N ASN A 116 -5.26 -10.79 -14.12
CA ASN A 116 -4.43 -9.81 -13.43
C ASN A 116 -5.34 -8.75 -12.81
N VAL A 117 -5.11 -8.46 -11.53
CA VAL A 117 -5.74 -7.35 -10.83
C VAL A 117 -4.75 -6.19 -10.81
N THR A 118 -5.23 -5.01 -11.18
CA THR A 118 -4.42 -3.79 -11.19
C THR A 118 -5.13 -2.68 -10.43
N LEU A 119 -4.36 -1.87 -9.72
CA LEU A 119 -4.82 -0.63 -9.09
C LEU A 119 -3.96 0.52 -9.60
N THR A 120 -4.60 1.62 -9.98
CA THR A 120 -3.95 2.84 -10.48
C THR A 120 -4.52 4.07 -9.81
#